data_AF-A0A2V5NBF4-F1
#
_entry.id   AF-A0A2V5NBF4-F1
#
_cell.length_a   1.000
_cell.length_b   1.000
_cell.length_c   1.000
_cell.angle_alpha   90.00
_cell.angle_beta   90.00
_cell.angle_gamma   90.00
#
_symmetry.space_group_name_H-M   'P 1'
#
loop_
_entity.id
_entity.type
_entity.pdbx_description
1 polymer ?
#
loop_
_entity_poly.entity_id
_entity_poly.type
_entity_poly.pdbx_seq_one_letter_code
_entity_poly.pdbx_strand_id
1 'polypeptide(L)' 'MAIALFYAFVTLAGGVGAPILFGSIIGTGSRTALLAGYLVGAALMILGAIVEAWIGVDAERKSLEHVATPLSCRE' A
#
# COMPACT_ATOMS: atom_id res chain seq x y z
N MET A 1 15.31 -0.59 8.76
CA MET A 1 15.25 0.55 7.80
C MET A 1 14.34 0.30 6.60
N ALA A 2 14.35 -0.89 5.99
CA ALA A 2 13.47 -1.20 4.85
C ALA A 2 11.97 -0.97 5.10
N ILE A 3 11.44 -1.42 6.24
CA ILE A 3 10.01 -1.27 6.60
C ILE A 3 9.61 0.21 6.73
N ALA A 4 10.46 1.03 7.35
CA ALA A 4 10.18 2.46 7.55
C ALA A 4 10.13 3.23 6.21
N LEU A 5 11.07 2.93 5.30
CA LEU A 5 11.07 3.50 3.95
C LEU A 5 9.81 3.07 3.19
N PHE A 6 9.49 1.78 3.23
CA PHE A 6 8.29 1.25 2.57
C PHE A 6 7.02 1.94 3.10
N TYR A 7 6.88 2.03 4.42
CA TYR A 7 5.76 2.71 5.06
C TYR A 7 5.68 4.20 4.65
N ALA A 8 6.80 4.91 4.63
CA ALA A 8 6.84 6.33 4.27
C ALA A 8 6.40 6.56 2.81
N PHE A 9 6.94 5.79 1.86
CA PHE A 9 6.57 5.92 0.44
C PHE A 9 5.12 5.53 0.18
N VAL A 10 4.65 4.41 0.75
CA VAL A 10 3.26 3.97 0.58
C VAL A 10 2.29 4.96 1.19
N THR A 11 2.60 5.50 2.38
CA THR A 11 1.76 6.51 3.03
C THR A 11 1.77 7.83 2.27
N LEU A 12 2.91 8.24 1.70
CA LEU A 12 2.97 9.43 0.84
C LEU A 12 2.10 9.24 -0.41
N ALA A 13 2.30 8.14 -1.14
CA ALA A 13 1.60 7.88 -2.39
C ALA A 13 0.09 7.69 -2.17
N GLY A 14 -0.30 6.83 -1.22
CA GLY A 14 -1.70 6.55 -0.94
C GLY A 14 -2.37 7.64 -0.10
N GLY A 15 -1.73 8.05 0.99
CA GLY A 15 -2.30 9.00 1.96
C GLY A 15 -2.36 10.44 1.46
N VAL A 16 -1.37 10.92 0.71
CA VAL A 16 -1.36 12.28 0.15
C VAL A 16 -1.82 12.29 -1.30
N GLY A 17 -1.38 11.32 -2.11
CA GLY A 17 -1.73 11.26 -3.53
C GLY A 17 -3.22 10.99 -3.77
N ALA A 18 -3.86 10.10 -3.00
CA ALA A 18 -5.27 9.78 -3.22
C ALA A 18 -6.22 10.96 -2.96
N PRO A 19 -6.11 11.73 -1.86
CA PRO A 19 -6.94 12.92 -1.66
C PRO A 19 -6.78 13.98 -2.75
N ILE A 20 -5.56 14.19 -3.26
CA ILE A 20 -5.32 15.14 -4.36
C ILE A 20 -6.04 14.67 -5.62
N LEU A 21 -5.86 13.39 -5.99
CA LEU A 21 -6.49 12.80 -7.16
C LEU A 21 -8.01 12.84 -7.06
N PHE A 22 -8.58 12.28 -6.00
CA PHE A 22 -10.03 12.22 -5.81
C PHE A 22 -10.65 13.61 -5.59
N GLY A 23 -9.94 14.54 -4.97
CA GLY A 23 -10.36 15.94 -4.86
C GLY A 23 -10.56 16.59 -6.23
N SER A 24 -9.60 16.40 -7.15
CA SER A 24 -9.71 16.89 -8.52
C SER A 24 -10.86 16.23 -9.30
N ILE A 25 -11.04 14.91 -9.15
CA ILE A 25 -12.12 14.15 -9.82
C ILE A 25 -13.49 14.59 -9.30
N ILE A 26 -13.66 14.73 -7.99
CA ILE A 26 -14.91 15.18 -7.38
C ILE A 26 -15.24 16.61 -7.84
N GLY A 27 -14.23 17.47 -7.98
CA GLY A 27 -14.39 18.83 -8.52
C GLY A 27 -14.98 18.88 -9.93
N THR A 28 -14.84 17.82 -10.73
CA THR A 28 -15.47 17.74 -12.07
C THR A 28 -16.97 17.45 -12.04
N GLY A 29 -17.52 16.98 -10.91
CA GLY A 29 -18.92 16.56 -10.77
C GLY A 29 -19.30 15.29 -11.55
N SER A 30 -18.34 14.66 -12.24
CA SER A 30 -18.61 13.51 -13.10
C SER A 30 -18.62 12.18 -12.34
N ARG A 31 -19.77 11.51 -12.34
CA ARG A 31 -19.94 10.17 -11.74
C ARG A 31 -19.11 9.10 -12.45
N THR A 32 -18.96 9.19 -13.76
CA THR A 32 -18.17 8.24 -14.54
C THR A 32 -16.68 8.37 -14.25
N ALA A 33 -16.17 9.60 -14.05
CA ALA A 33 -14.79 9.82 -13.64
C ALA A 33 -14.53 9.27 -12.23
N LEU A 34 -15.47 9.45 -11.31
CA LEU A 34 -15.38 8.90 -9.95
C LEU A 34 -15.38 7.37 -9.96
N LEU A 35 -16.26 6.75 -10.76
CA LEU A 35 -16.30 5.30 -10.94
C LEU A 35 -14.95 4.77 -11.48
N ALA A 36 -14.38 5.42 -12.49
CA ALA A 36 -13.08 5.06 -13.03
C ALA A 36 -11.98 5.12 -11.94
N GLY A 37 -11.99 6.16 -11.10
CA GLY A 37 -11.08 6.27 -9.95
C GLY A 37 -11.21 5.09 -8.98
N TYR A 38 -12.44 4.68 -8.65
CA TYR A 38 -12.67 3.51 -7.80
C TYR A 38 -12.22 2.20 -8.44
N LEU A 39 -12.45 2.02 -9.75
CA LEU A 39 -11.98 0.84 -10.47
C LEU A 39 -10.45 0.75 -10.48
N VAL A 40 -9.75 1.88 -10.63
CA VAL A 40 -8.28 1.92 -10.52
C VAL A 40 -7.84 1.50 -9.11
N GLY A 41 -8.48 2.02 -8.06
CA GLY A 41 -8.18 1.61 -6.68
C GLY A 41 -8.42 0.12 -6.43
N ALA A 42 -9.53 -0.42 -6.95
CA ALA A 42 -9.83 -1.84 -6.84
C ALA A 42 -8.81 -2.71 -7.59
N ALA A 43 -8.41 -2.32 -8.80
CA ALA A 43 -7.38 -3.00 -9.56
C ALA A 43 -6.03 -3.01 -8.82
N LEU A 44 -5.64 -1.89 -8.21
CA LEU A 44 -4.42 -1.80 -7.40
C LEU A 44 -4.44 -2.76 -6.20
N MET A 45 -5.58 -2.88 -5.51
CA MET A 45 -5.72 -3.83 -4.40
C MET A 45 -5.62 -5.29 -4.86
N ILE A 46 -6.25 -5.63 -5.99
CA ILE A 46 -6.15 -6.97 -6.58
C ILE A 46 -4.70 -7.31 -6.94
N LEU A 47 -3.96 -6.36 -7.52
CA LEU A 47 -2.54 -6.53 -7.81
C LEU A 47 -1.74 -6.76 -6.52
N GLY A 48 -2.02 -6.02 -5.45
CA GLY A 48 -1.43 -6.23 -4.14
C GLY A 48 -1.64 -7.66 -3.62
N ALA A 49 -2.88 -8.17 -3.69
CA ALA A 49 -3.21 -9.52 -3.28
C ALA A 49 -2.51 -10.60 -4.13
N ILE A 50 -2.39 -10.39 -5.44
CA ILE A 50 -1.64 -11.31 -6.33
C ILE A 50 -0.17 -11.33 -5.95
N VAL A 51 0.44 -10.16 -5.73
CA VAL A 51 1.84 -10.05 -5.31
C VAL A 51 2.04 -10.75 -3.96
N GLU A 52 1.18 -10.49 -2.98
CA GLU A 52 1.19 -11.16 -1.68
C GLU A 52 1.09 -12.68 -1.81
N ALA A 53 0.21 -13.18 -2.68
CA ALA A 53 0.08 -14.62 -2.91
C ALA A 53 1.34 -15.26 -3.51
N TRP A 54 2.19 -14.50 -4.21
CA TRP A 54 3.39 -15.01 -4.89
C TRP A 54 4.67 -14.86 -4.07
N ILE A 55 4.85 -13.72 -3.39
CA ILE A 55 6.08 -13.38 -2.66
C ILE A 55 5.86 -13.14 -1.16
N GLY A 56 4.62 -13.26 -0.69
CA GLY A 56 4.27 -13.08 0.72
C GLY A 56 4.93 -14.14 1.58
N VAL A 57 5.37 -13.73 2.76
CA VAL A 57 5.85 -14.62 3.80
C VAL A 57 4.74 -14.81 4.83
N ASP A 58 4.54 -16.04 5.28
CA ASP A 58 3.63 -16.33 6.39
C ASP A 58 4.21 -15.74 7.68
N ALA A 59 3.86 -14.48 7.94
CA ALA A 59 4.26 -13.72 9.12
C ALA A 59 3.21 -13.76 10.23
N GLU A 60 2.08 -14.45 10.01
CA GLU A 60 0.98 -14.46 10.96
C GLU A 60 1.39 -15.09 12.29
N ARG A 61 1.05 -14.42 13.41
CA ARG A 61 1.34 -14.87 14.78
C ARG A 61 2.82 -15.15 15.09
N LYS A 62 3.75 -14.74 14.22
CA LYS A 62 5.19 -14.88 14.44
C LYS A 62 5.74 -13.57 14.99
N SER A 63 6.63 -13.67 15.97
CA SER A 63 7.38 -12.50 16.46
C SER A 63 8.22 -11.91 15.32
N LEU A 64 8.35 -10.59 15.26
CA LEU A 64 9.14 -9.89 14.24
C LEU A 64 10.59 -10.40 14.20
N GLU A 65 11.14 -10.81 15.34
CA GLU A 65 12.48 -11.39 15.50
C GLU A 65 12.62 -12.76 14.83
N HIS A 66 11.51 -13.49 14.68
CA HIS A 66 11.44 -14.80 14.03
C HIS A 66 11.28 -14.68 12.51
N VAL A 67 10.89 -13.51 12.01
CA VAL A 67 10.67 -13.21 10.58
C VAL A 67 11.83 -12.39 10.00
N ALA A 68 12.50 -11.57 10.80
CA ALA A 68 13.68 -10.83 10.42
C ALA A 68 14.68 -10.78 11.57
N THR A 69 15.93 -11.17 11.31
CA THR A 69 17.03 -11.04 12.29
C THR A 69 17.16 -9.57 12.71
N PRO A 70 17.10 -9.24 14.02
CA PRO A 70 17.20 -7.86 14.47
C PRO A 70 18.53 -7.25 14.02
N LEU A 71 18.50 -6.02 13.49
CA LEU A 71 19.72 -5.27 13.20
C LEU A 71 20.57 -5.08 14.48
N SER A 72 19.93 -5.07 15.65
CA SER A 72 20.55 -4.96 16.98
C SER A 72 21.33 -6.21 17.43
N CYS A 73 21.15 -7.35 16.76
CA CYS A 73 21.92 -8.58 17.07
C CYS A 73 23.26 -8.65 16.34
N ARG A 74 23.58 -7.67 15.50
CA ARG A 74 24.84 -7.57 14.73
C ARG A 74 25.81 -6.52 15.28
N GLU A 75 25.62 -6.08 16.51
CA GLU A 75 26.62 -5.31 17.28
C GLU A 75 27.28 -6.17 18.36
#